data_AF-X6KMY2-F1
#
_entry.id   AF-X6KMY2-F1
#
_cell.length_a   1.000
_cell.length_b   1.000
_cell.length_c   1.000
_cell.angle_alpha   90.00
_cell.angle_beta   90.00
_cell.angle_gamma   90.00
#
_symmetry.space_group_name_H-M   'P 1'
#
loop_
_entity.id
_entity.type
_entity.pdbx_description
1 polymer ?
#
loop_
_entity_poly.entity_id
_entity_poly.type
_entity_poly.pdbx_seq_one_letter_code
_entity_poly.pdbx_strand_id
1 'polypeptide(L)'
;MQEVEALAIARDWRFRPIDEAEMVLNRVIDERSVDYIGPVLGIECLPHPKSDRLRFEFDRDLFMQQYCKTQFAGSEAHIEIIELLRKVAPFFDKFDVFDEGEYWELGDRTILQVNLDTVDALLAEALRKDPTARGPIRLDNGRVVDFVSDPQPESK
;
A
#
# COMPACT_ATOMS: atom_id res chain seq x y z
N MET A 1 -2.48 -15.59 8.00
CA MET A 1 -1.10 -15.40 8.50
C MET A 1 -0.10 -16.33 7.82
N GLN A 2 -0.26 -17.66 7.92
CA GLN A 2 0.68 -18.64 7.36
C GLN A 2 0.95 -18.47 5.84
N GLU A 3 -0.07 -18.23 5.02
CA GLU A 3 0.11 -18.01 3.57
C GLU A 3 0.96 -16.76 3.26
N VAL A 4 0.79 -15.70 4.06
CA VAL A 4 1.54 -14.46 3.92
C VAL A 4 3.00 -14.69 4.30
N GLU A 5 3.25 -15.37 5.42
CA GLU A 5 4.60 -15.75 5.86
C GLU A 5 5.29 -16.65 4.84
N ALA A 6 4.60 -17.67 4.34
CA ALA A 6 5.13 -18.61 3.37
C ALA A 6 5.55 -17.90 2.08
N LEU A 7 4.72 -16.98 1.57
CA LEU A 7 5.09 -16.19 0.39
C LEU A 7 6.25 -15.23 0.70
N ALA A 8 6.22 -14.56 1.84
CA ALA A 8 7.30 -13.64 2.23
C ALA A 8 8.64 -14.36 2.30
N ILE A 9 8.69 -15.58 2.88
CA ILE A 9 9.89 -16.43 2.89
C ILE A 9 10.30 -16.82 1.47
N ALA A 10 9.36 -17.28 0.64
CA ALA A 10 9.64 -17.72 -0.72
C ALA A 10 10.18 -16.61 -1.63
N ARG A 11 9.82 -15.35 -1.34
CA ARG A 11 10.19 -14.16 -2.11
C ARG A 11 11.26 -13.30 -1.44
N ASP A 12 11.83 -13.75 -0.32
CA ASP A 12 12.80 -13.00 0.50
C ASP A 12 12.31 -11.60 0.92
N TRP A 13 11.00 -11.49 1.19
CA TRP A 13 10.42 -10.26 1.73
C TRP A 13 10.73 -10.16 3.22
N ARG A 14 11.13 -8.96 3.67
CA ARG A 14 11.19 -8.70 5.11
C ARG A 14 9.79 -8.75 5.68
N PHE A 15 9.59 -9.48 6.77
CA PHE A 15 8.31 -9.49 7.47
C PHE A 15 8.48 -9.50 8.99
N ARG A 16 7.43 -9.13 9.70
CA ARG A 16 7.33 -9.27 11.16
C ARG A 16 5.88 -9.53 11.57
N PRO A 17 5.63 -10.35 12.60
CA PRO A 17 4.32 -10.46 13.20
C PRO A 17 3.93 -9.13 13.88
N ILE A 18 2.63 -8.91 14.00
CA ILE A 18 2.00 -7.85 14.78
C ILE A 18 1.17 -8.56 15.85
N ASP A 19 1.47 -8.24 17.11
CA ASP A 19 0.75 -8.71 18.28
C ASP A 19 0.82 -7.60 19.32
N GLU A 20 -0.05 -6.61 19.14
CA GLU A 20 -0.09 -5.40 19.95
C GLU A 20 -1.35 -5.41 20.81
N ALA A 21 -1.19 -5.26 22.12
CA ALA A 21 -2.34 -5.21 23.04
C ALA A 21 -3.20 -3.96 22.84
N GLU A 22 -2.60 -2.87 22.37
CA GLU A 22 -3.26 -1.60 22.10
C GLU A 22 -2.55 -0.87 20.94
N MET A 23 -3.27 -0.62 19.85
CA MET A 23 -2.80 0.11 18.67
C MET A 23 -3.96 0.93 18.07
N VAL A 24 -3.61 2.08 17.48
CA VAL A 24 -4.57 2.91 16.73
C VAL A 24 -4.57 2.50 15.26
N LEU A 25 -5.72 2.11 14.72
CA LEU A 25 -5.93 1.90 13.28
C LEU A 25 -6.90 2.96 12.76
N ASN A 26 -6.42 3.84 11.89
CA ASN A 26 -7.26 4.83 11.22
C ASN A 26 -8.03 4.16 10.08
N ARG A 27 -9.35 4.30 10.06
CA ARG A 27 -10.22 3.67 9.05
C ARG A 27 -11.18 4.66 8.44
N VAL A 28 -11.73 4.29 7.29
CA VAL A 28 -12.85 4.96 6.64
C VAL A 28 -14.01 3.97 6.55
N ILE A 29 -15.08 4.22 7.30
CA ILE A 29 -16.30 3.40 7.31
C ILE A 29 -17.46 4.31 6.97
N ASP A 30 -18.24 3.96 5.94
CA ASP A 30 -19.35 4.78 5.44
C ASP A 30 -18.95 6.24 5.21
N GLU A 31 -17.81 6.44 4.51
CA GLU A 31 -17.22 7.75 4.18
C GLU A 31 -16.78 8.60 5.39
N ARG A 32 -16.70 8.00 6.59
CA ARG A 32 -16.27 8.69 7.81
C ARG A 32 -14.97 8.13 8.33
N SER A 33 -14.07 9.01 8.76
CA SER A 33 -12.89 8.61 9.52
C SER A 33 -13.29 8.07 10.89
N VAL A 34 -12.92 6.83 11.17
CA VAL A 34 -13.21 6.12 12.41
C VAL A 34 -11.90 5.49 12.91
N ASP A 35 -11.45 5.91 14.09
CA ASP A 35 -10.28 5.32 14.72
C ASP A 35 -10.71 4.09 15.53
N TYR A 36 -10.04 2.97 15.27
CA TYR A 36 -10.05 1.84 16.18
C TYR A 36 -8.90 1.97 17.19
N ILE A 37 -9.18 1.73 18.46
CA ILE A 37 -8.18 1.64 19.53
C ILE A 37 -8.39 0.32 20.27
N GLY A 38 -7.40 -0.55 20.25
CA GLY A 38 -7.48 -1.84 20.94
C GLY A 38 -6.44 -2.84 20.43
N PRO A 39 -6.60 -4.13 20.76
CA PRO A 39 -5.65 -5.14 20.34
C PRO A 39 -5.66 -5.32 18.82
N VAL A 40 -4.48 -5.56 18.26
CA VAL A 40 -4.26 -5.80 16.83
C VAL A 40 -3.36 -7.02 16.66
N LEU A 41 -3.84 -7.95 15.84
CA LEU A 41 -3.08 -9.13 15.41
C LEU A 41 -2.83 -9.04 13.92
N GLY A 42 -1.66 -9.48 13.46
CA GLY A 42 -1.34 -9.32 12.06
C GLY A 42 0.08 -9.64 11.65
N ILE A 43 0.42 -9.21 10.44
CA ILE A 43 1.74 -9.34 9.84
C ILE A 43 1.98 -8.13 8.95
N GLU A 44 3.20 -7.66 8.99
CA GLU A 44 3.70 -6.63 8.11
C GLU A 44 4.79 -7.25 7.24
N CYS A 45 4.68 -7.03 5.93
CA CYS A 45 5.67 -7.42 4.94
C CYS A 45 6.18 -6.18 4.19
N LEU A 46 7.40 -6.26 3.67
CA LEU A 46 7.96 -5.29 2.73
C LEU A 46 8.26 -6.01 1.41
N PRO A 47 7.30 -6.03 0.46
CA PRO A 47 7.46 -6.70 -0.83
C PRO A 47 8.62 -6.15 -1.66
N HIS A 48 8.83 -4.83 -1.61
CA HIS A 48 9.90 -4.19 -2.35
C HIS A 48 10.45 -2.96 -1.59
N PRO A 49 11.76 -2.65 -1.67
CA PRO A 49 12.32 -1.46 -1.02
C PRO A 49 11.74 -0.11 -1.45
N LYS A 50 10.96 -0.08 -2.54
CA LYS A 50 10.25 1.10 -3.06
C LYS A 50 8.72 1.01 -2.95
N SER A 51 8.16 -0.04 -2.36
CA SER A 51 6.73 -0.08 -2.04
C SER A 51 6.46 0.49 -0.65
N ASP A 52 5.19 0.74 -0.34
CA ASP A 52 4.72 0.75 1.03
C ASP A 52 4.87 -0.65 1.65
N ARG A 53 4.74 -0.71 2.98
CA ARG A 53 4.64 -1.98 3.70
C ARG A 53 3.24 -2.54 3.46
N LEU A 54 3.16 -3.81 3.10
CA LEU A 54 1.90 -4.53 3.02
C LEU A 54 1.56 -5.07 4.41
N ARG A 55 0.44 -4.63 4.97
CA ARG A 55 0.00 -5.00 6.31
C ARG A 55 -1.29 -5.78 6.24
N PHE A 56 -1.39 -6.85 7.01
CA PHE A 56 -2.65 -7.52 7.32
C PHE A 56 -2.88 -7.31 8.81
N GLU A 57 -3.57 -6.24 9.17
CA GLU A 57 -3.88 -5.86 10.55
C GLU A 57 -5.35 -6.09 10.82
N PHE A 58 -5.62 -7.02 11.73
CA PHE A 58 -6.95 -7.39 12.17
C PHE A 58 -7.20 -6.81 13.56
N ASP A 59 -8.35 -6.18 13.75
CA ASP A 59 -8.81 -5.84 15.10
C ASP A 59 -9.41 -7.05 15.82
N ARG A 60 -9.98 -6.79 17.01
CA ARG A 60 -10.71 -7.78 17.81
C ARG A 60 -11.87 -8.47 17.09
N ASP A 61 -12.45 -7.83 16.08
CA ASP A 61 -13.60 -8.32 15.31
C ASP A 61 -13.15 -8.94 13.97
N LEU A 62 -11.83 -9.11 13.78
CA LEU A 62 -11.20 -9.60 12.56
C LEU A 62 -11.48 -8.72 11.33
N PHE A 63 -11.78 -7.45 11.54
CA PHE A 63 -11.92 -6.48 10.47
C PHE A 63 -10.55 -5.92 10.07
N MET A 64 -10.32 -5.87 8.75
CA MET A 64 -9.11 -5.35 8.14
C MET A 64 -9.48 -4.32 7.06
N GLN A 65 -8.81 -3.17 7.08
CA GLN A 65 -8.82 -2.19 6.00
C GLN A 65 -7.42 -1.61 5.86
N GLN A 66 -6.84 -1.72 4.67
CA GLN A 66 -5.45 -1.37 4.40
C GLN A 66 -5.28 -0.86 2.97
N TYR A 67 -4.20 -0.13 2.72
CA TYR A 67 -3.74 0.25 1.39
C TYR A 67 -2.24 -0.01 1.29
N CYS A 68 -1.74 -0.26 0.08
CA CYS A 68 -0.32 -0.48 -0.17
C CYS A 68 0.06 0.15 -1.51
N LYS A 69 0.80 1.26 -1.49
CA LYS A 69 1.31 1.90 -2.70
C LYS A 69 2.47 1.09 -3.30
N THR A 70 2.40 0.85 -4.61
CA THR A 70 3.45 0.13 -5.35
C THR A 70 4.00 0.91 -6.54
N GLN A 71 3.57 2.16 -6.76
CA GLN A 71 3.90 2.92 -7.98
C GLN A 71 5.41 3.02 -8.26
N PHE A 72 6.25 3.07 -7.21
CA PHE A 72 7.71 3.14 -7.35
C PHE A 72 8.42 1.78 -7.32
N ALA A 73 7.66 0.69 -7.13
CA ALA A 73 8.18 -0.66 -7.00
C ALA A 73 8.19 -1.46 -8.32
N GLY A 74 7.58 -0.92 -9.36
CA GLY A 74 7.43 -1.59 -10.67
C GLY A 74 6.31 -2.62 -10.68
N SER A 75 5.98 -3.10 -11.89
CA SER A 75 4.86 -4.01 -12.14
C SER A 75 5.03 -5.38 -11.47
N GLU A 76 6.24 -5.92 -11.41
CA GLU A 76 6.48 -7.24 -10.79
C GLU A 76 6.09 -7.27 -9.31
N ALA A 77 6.55 -6.29 -8.51
CA ALA A 77 6.22 -6.22 -7.10
C ALA A 77 4.71 -6.05 -6.87
N HIS A 78 4.04 -5.29 -7.74
CA HIS A 78 2.59 -5.13 -7.70
C HIS A 78 1.88 -6.46 -7.98
N ILE A 79 2.29 -7.18 -9.04
CA ILE A 79 1.72 -8.48 -9.41
C ILE A 79 1.89 -9.50 -8.29
N GLU A 80 3.07 -9.57 -7.66
CA GLU A 80 3.32 -10.50 -6.54
C GLU A 80 2.39 -10.21 -5.33
N ILE A 81 2.12 -8.94 -5.05
CA ILE A 81 1.13 -8.55 -4.02
C ILE A 81 -0.26 -9.02 -4.43
N ILE A 82 -0.67 -8.79 -5.68
CA ILE A 82 -2.00 -9.23 -6.16
C ILE A 82 -2.14 -10.76 -6.11
N GLU A 83 -1.10 -11.51 -6.46
CA GLU A 83 -1.07 -12.97 -6.30
C GLU A 83 -1.27 -13.38 -4.85
N LEU A 84 -0.64 -12.68 -3.89
CA LEU A 84 -0.87 -12.91 -2.46
C LEU A 84 -2.32 -12.63 -2.08
N LEU A 85 -2.86 -11.47 -2.49
CA LEU A 85 -4.24 -11.08 -2.18
C LEU A 85 -5.23 -12.12 -2.72
N ARG A 86 -5.01 -12.64 -3.94
CA ARG A 86 -5.84 -13.72 -4.53
C ARG A 86 -5.75 -15.01 -3.72
N LYS A 87 -4.56 -15.37 -3.21
CA LYS A 87 -4.38 -16.56 -2.37
C LYS A 87 -5.06 -16.45 -1.01
N VAL A 88 -5.08 -15.27 -0.42
CA VAL A 88 -5.67 -15.08 0.91
C VAL A 88 -7.18 -14.81 0.87
N ALA A 89 -7.71 -14.32 -0.26
CA ALA A 89 -9.12 -14.00 -0.42
C ALA A 89 -10.10 -15.10 0.07
N PRO A 90 -9.87 -16.41 -0.18
CA PRO A 90 -10.77 -17.46 0.30
C PRO A 90 -10.87 -17.61 1.82
N PHE A 91 -9.96 -17.00 2.60
CA PHE A 91 -10.01 -17.04 4.07
C PHE A 91 -10.87 -15.92 4.68
N PHE A 92 -11.38 -15.00 3.88
CA PHE A 92 -12.21 -13.89 4.33
C PHE A 92 -13.68 -14.18 4.05
N ASP A 93 -14.55 -13.79 4.98
CA ASP A 93 -16.02 -13.80 4.75
C ASP A 93 -16.41 -12.77 3.67
N LYS A 94 -15.75 -11.61 3.71
CA LYS A 94 -15.86 -10.55 2.70
C LYS A 94 -14.47 -9.97 2.41
N PHE A 95 -14.13 -9.83 1.13
CA PHE A 95 -12.84 -9.31 0.69
C PHE A 95 -12.98 -8.50 -0.59
N ASP A 96 -12.81 -7.19 -0.45
CA ASP A 96 -12.84 -6.25 -1.57
C ASP A 96 -11.43 -5.69 -1.79
N VAL A 97 -10.98 -5.68 -3.04
CA VAL A 97 -9.72 -5.09 -3.45
C VAL A 97 -10.05 -4.00 -4.47
N PHE A 98 -9.53 -2.79 -4.23
CA PHE A 98 -9.59 -1.68 -5.15
C PHE A 98 -8.18 -1.42 -5.67
N ASP A 99 -7.94 -1.80 -6.91
CA ASP A 99 -6.62 -1.70 -7.53
C ASP A 99 -6.62 -0.59 -8.60
N GLU A 100 -5.96 0.53 -8.28
CA GLU A 100 -5.77 1.64 -9.23
C GLU A 100 -4.92 1.23 -10.44
N GLY A 101 -4.16 0.12 -10.35
CA GLY A 101 -3.41 -0.46 -11.46
C GLY A 101 -4.25 -1.34 -12.40
N GLU A 102 -5.50 -1.64 -12.04
CA GLU A 102 -6.46 -2.48 -12.78
C GLU A 102 -6.01 -3.94 -13.01
N TYR A 103 -4.93 -4.38 -12.38
CA TYR A 103 -4.39 -5.72 -12.55
C TYR A 103 -5.21 -6.77 -11.79
N TRP A 104 -5.79 -6.38 -10.65
CA TRP A 104 -6.70 -7.24 -9.87
C TRP A 104 -7.86 -7.76 -10.73
N GLU A 105 -8.51 -6.88 -11.48
CA GLU A 105 -9.69 -7.17 -12.30
C GLU A 105 -9.32 -7.76 -13.67
N LEU A 106 -8.32 -7.18 -14.34
CA LEU A 106 -8.02 -7.50 -15.75
C LEU A 106 -6.96 -8.58 -15.91
N GLY A 107 -6.02 -8.69 -14.96
CA GLY A 107 -4.85 -9.56 -15.08
C GLY A 107 -3.89 -9.19 -16.22
N ASP A 108 -4.02 -8.01 -16.81
CA ASP A 108 -3.21 -7.56 -17.95
C ASP A 108 -2.01 -6.73 -17.48
N ARG A 109 -0.82 -7.33 -17.57
CA ARG A 109 0.45 -6.69 -17.22
C ARG A 109 0.75 -5.45 -18.09
N THR A 110 0.26 -5.42 -19.32
CA THR A 110 0.46 -4.29 -20.24
C THR A 110 -0.29 -3.07 -19.77
N ILE A 111 -1.56 -3.24 -19.36
CA ILE A 111 -2.38 -2.15 -18.80
C ILE A 111 -1.75 -1.62 -17.52
N LEU A 112 -1.36 -2.52 -16.60
CA LEU A 112 -0.65 -2.14 -15.38
C LEU A 112 0.61 -1.32 -15.69
N GLN A 113 1.43 -1.76 -16.65
CA GLN A 113 2.66 -1.05 -17.00
C GLN A 113 2.36 0.34 -17.59
N VAL A 114 1.37 0.46 -18.47
CA VAL A 114 0.94 1.76 -19.02
C VAL A 114 0.45 2.70 -17.92
N ASN A 115 -0.30 2.19 -16.95
CA ASN A 115 -0.81 2.98 -15.83
C ASN A 115 0.35 3.47 -14.93
N LEU A 116 1.31 2.61 -14.62
CA LEU A 116 2.52 2.99 -13.89
C LEU A 116 3.35 4.04 -14.62
N ASP A 117 3.61 3.83 -15.92
CA ASP A 117 4.37 4.77 -16.76
C ASP A 117 3.67 6.14 -16.85
N THR A 118 2.33 6.13 -16.89
CA THR A 118 1.52 7.35 -16.90
C THR A 118 1.68 8.14 -15.60
N VAL A 119 1.62 7.45 -14.45
CA VAL A 119 1.84 8.07 -13.14
C VAL A 119 3.25 8.63 -13.02
N ASP A 120 4.27 7.90 -13.48
CA ASP A 120 5.66 8.36 -13.49
C ASP A 120 5.85 9.61 -14.36
N ALA A 121 5.21 9.67 -15.52
CA ALA A 121 5.25 10.85 -16.38
C ALA A 121 4.56 12.07 -15.74
N LEU A 122 3.43 11.87 -15.09
CA LEU A 122 2.72 12.94 -14.36
C LEU A 122 3.54 13.47 -13.19
N LEU A 123 4.20 12.59 -12.44
CA LEU A 123 5.10 12.96 -11.36
C LEU A 123 6.31 13.76 -11.87
N ALA A 124 6.95 13.28 -12.95
CA ALA A 124 8.08 13.98 -13.55
C ALA A 124 7.69 15.39 -14.02
N GLU A 125 6.50 15.55 -14.60
CA GLU A 125 5.98 16.85 -15.01
C GLU A 125 5.65 17.76 -13.81
N ALA A 126 5.09 17.21 -12.73
CA ALA A 126 4.84 17.96 -11.49
C ALA A 126 6.14 18.49 -10.87
N LEU A 127 7.17 17.64 -10.76
CA LEU A 127 8.50 18.02 -10.26
C LEU A 127 9.19 19.05 -11.17
N ARG A 128 8.99 18.97 -12.49
CA ARG A 128 9.55 19.95 -13.42
C ARG A 128 8.90 21.34 -13.29
N LYS A 129 7.61 21.39 -12.96
CA LYS A 129 6.84 22.64 -12.82
C LYS A 129 7.15 23.39 -11.54
N ASP A 130 7.56 22.69 -10.50
CA ASP A 130 7.86 23.26 -9.19
C ASP A 130 9.31 22.94 -8.78
N PRO A 131 10.25 23.89 -8.94
CA PRO A 131 11.64 23.70 -8.54
C PRO A 131 11.86 23.44 -7.04
N THR A 132 10.87 23.71 -6.19
CA THR A 132 10.92 23.39 -4.76
C THR A 132 10.45 21.97 -4.46
N ALA A 133 9.75 21.35 -5.42
CA ALA A 133 9.21 20.03 -5.25
C ALA A 133 10.33 18.98 -5.24
N ARG A 134 10.20 18.02 -4.32
CA ARG A 134 11.15 16.92 -4.13
C ARG A 134 10.43 15.64 -3.82
N GLY A 135 10.82 14.55 -4.48
CA GLY A 135 10.17 13.25 -4.37
C GLY A 135 10.79 12.19 -5.28
N PRO A 136 10.42 10.91 -5.09
CA PRO A 136 9.60 10.41 -3.97
C PRO A 136 10.34 10.44 -2.62
N ILE A 137 9.60 10.59 -1.53
CA ILE A 137 10.14 10.62 -0.16
C ILE A 137 9.55 9.46 0.63
N ARG A 138 10.43 8.72 1.32
CA ARG A 138 10.01 7.74 2.33
C ARG A 138 9.98 8.40 3.70
N LEU A 139 8.83 8.36 4.36
CA LEU A 139 8.64 8.85 5.72
C LEU A 139 9.15 7.83 6.75
N ASP A 140 9.36 8.26 7.99
CA ASP A 140 9.84 7.40 9.09
C ASP A 140 8.91 6.21 9.38
N ASN A 141 7.60 6.39 9.17
CA ASN A 141 6.61 5.31 9.28
C ASN A 141 6.66 4.31 8.09
N GLY A 142 7.57 4.50 7.15
CA GLY A 142 7.76 3.65 5.98
C GLY A 142 6.84 3.96 4.80
N ARG A 143 5.92 4.93 4.89
CA ARG A 143 5.10 5.33 3.74
C ARG A 143 5.92 6.06 2.68
N VAL A 144 5.56 5.87 1.41
CA VAL A 144 6.13 6.64 0.29
C VAL A 144 5.16 7.74 -0.15
N VAL A 145 5.63 8.98 -0.08
CA VAL A 145 4.95 10.18 -0.58
C VAL A 145 5.52 10.52 -1.96
N ASP A 146 4.65 10.91 -2.89
CA ASP A 146 5.04 11.13 -4.29
C ASP A 146 6.00 12.30 -4.42
N PHE A 147 5.65 13.43 -3.81
CA PHE A 147 6.53 14.58 -3.64
C PHE A 147 5.97 15.51 -2.56
N VAL A 148 6.82 16.40 -2.05
CA VAL A 148 6.44 17.55 -1.24
C VAL A 148 6.96 18.82 -1.92
N SER A 149 6.24 19.92 -1.79
CA SER A 149 6.67 21.25 -2.22
C SER A 149 6.58 22.25 -1.07
N ASP A 150 7.30 23.37 -1.18
CA ASP A 150 7.16 24.45 -0.22
C ASP A 150 5.76 25.09 -0.38
N PRO A 151 5.18 25.65 0.70
CA PRO A 151 3.90 26.35 0.59
C PRO A 151 4.05 27.49 -0.44
N GLN A 152 3.21 27.50 -1.47
CA GLN A 152 3.16 28.67 -2.35
C GLN A 152 2.70 29.88 -1.52
N PRO A 153 3.35 31.04 -1.63
CA PRO A 153 2.87 32.24 -0.97
C PRO A 153 1.43 32.51 -1.43
N GLU A 154 0.50 32.66 -0.48
CA GLU A 154 -0.90 32.94 -0.78
C GLU A 154 -0.99 34.10 -1.77
N SER A 155 -1.61 33.86 -2.92
CA SER A 155 -1.96 34.91 -3.86
C SER A 155 -2.95 35.85 -3.16
N LYS A 156 -2.48 37.03 -2.79
CA LYS A 156 -3.33 38.15 -2.32
C LYS A 156 -4.30 38.60 -3.41
#